data_AF-A0A2Z5G8Z5-F1
#
_entry.id   AF-A0A2Z5G8Z5-F1
#
_cell.length_a   1.000
_cell.length_b   1.000
_cell.length_c   1.000
_cell.angle_alpha   90.00
_cell.angle_beta   90.00
_cell.angle_gamma   90.00
#
_symmetry.space_group_name_H-M   'P 1'
#
loop_
_entity.id
_entity.type
_entity.pdbx_description
1 polymer ?
#
loop_
_entity_poly.entity_id
_entity_poly.type
_entity_poly.pdbx_seq_one_letter_code
_entity_poly.pdbx_strand_id
1 'polypeptide(L)'
;MNIDHHDTFQRMIDESLAGVLSAEKEQSLREHLSTCVTCREYLSDSNRVIAGLSGFFFEVNPTLNARVLAALRLQAEEHRGILARHTGTMRQHSVPFKNWAAFAVALSMSFVGSGLVYQMAERLAVTMHFVSAQVQAGVLVFWLLPSLCAALCLLAAPSENRGIA
;
A
#
# COMPACT_ATOMS: atom_id res chain seq x y z
N MET A 1 -37.65 27.63 -21.50
CA MET A 1 -36.47 28.05 -20.71
C MET A 1 -35.73 26.77 -20.33
N ASN A 2 -34.94 26.22 -21.26
CA ASN A 2 -34.28 24.90 -21.16
C ASN A 2 -33.12 24.80 -22.17
N ILE A 3 -32.43 25.90 -22.47
CA ILE A 3 -31.30 25.92 -23.43
C ILE A 3 -29.99 25.80 -22.63
N ASP A 4 -29.88 26.56 -21.53
CA ASP A 4 -28.72 26.57 -20.64
C ASP A 4 -28.35 25.19 -20.05
N HIS A 5 -29.35 24.31 -19.85
CA HIS A 5 -29.10 22.95 -19.38
C HIS A 5 -28.48 22.08 -20.48
N HIS A 6 -28.91 22.22 -21.74
CA HIS A 6 -28.34 21.44 -22.85
C HIS A 6 -26.89 21.85 -23.13
N ASP A 7 -26.56 23.14 -23.09
CA ASP A 7 -25.19 23.63 -23.27
C ASP A 7 -24.24 23.04 -22.22
N THR A 8 -24.72 22.92 -20.98
CA THR A 8 -23.96 22.32 -19.88
C THR A 8 -23.69 20.83 -20.12
N PHE A 9 -24.69 20.08 -20.61
CA PHE A 9 -24.51 18.67 -20.94
C PHE A 9 -23.72 18.44 -22.23
N GLN A 10 -23.82 19.32 -23.22
CA GLN A 10 -22.96 19.29 -24.42
C GLN A 10 -21.49 19.45 -24.05
N ARG A 11 -21.16 20.39 -23.15
CA ARG A 11 -19.79 20.52 -22.64
C ARG A 11 -19.33 19.27 -21.88
N MET A 12 -20.20 18.65 -21.08
CA MET A 12 -19.87 17.38 -20.43
C MET A 12 -19.65 16.24 -21.45
N ILE A 13 -20.38 16.22 -22.56
CA ILE A 13 -20.16 15.29 -23.67
C ILE A 13 -18.76 15.50 -24.27
N ASP A 14 -18.39 16.75 -24.55
CA ASP A 14 -17.06 17.06 -25.10
C ASP A 14 -15.92 16.66 -24.12
N GLU A 15 -16.10 16.94 -22.82
CA GLU A 15 -15.17 16.53 -21.76
C GLU A 15 -15.06 15.00 -21.65
N SER A 16 -16.17 14.26 -21.81
CA SER A 16 -16.20 12.80 -21.81
C SER A 16 -15.48 12.22 -23.02
N LEU A 17 -15.73 12.76 -24.22
CA LEU A 17 -15.06 12.34 -25.46
C LEU A 17 -13.54 12.60 -25.43
N ALA A 18 -13.10 13.64 -24.73
CA ALA A 18 -11.69 13.92 -24.50
C ALA A 18 -11.05 13.08 -23.37
N GLY A 19 -11.83 12.29 -22.64
CA GLY A 19 -11.36 11.45 -21.54
C GLY A 19 -10.96 12.22 -20.27
N VAL A 20 -11.45 13.45 -20.10
CA VAL A 20 -11.11 14.32 -18.95
C VAL A 20 -12.26 14.46 -17.94
N LEU A 21 -13.42 13.88 -18.23
CA LEU A 21 -14.59 13.94 -17.36
C LEU A 21 -14.39 13.09 -16.09
N SER A 22 -14.72 13.66 -14.94
CA SER A 22 -14.70 12.93 -13.66
C SER A 22 -15.80 11.87 -13.59
N ALA A 23 -15.55 10.75 -12.91
CA ALA A 23 -16.51 9.64 -12.78
C ALA A 23 -17.89 10.03 -12.20
N GLU A 24 -17.96 11.03 -11.32
CA GLU A 24 -19.22 11.54 -10.77
C GLU A 24 -20.09 12.21 -11.84
N LYS A 25 -19.48 13.11 -12.64
CA LYS A 25 -20.15 13.77 -13.78
C LYS A 25 -20.51 12.78 -14.88
N GLU A 26 -19.71 11.73 -15.07
CA GLU A 26 -20.00 10.65 -16.03
C GLU A 26 -21.35 9.98 -15.74
N GLN A 27 -21.65 9.72 -14.47
CA GLN A 27 -22.92 9.13 -14.07
C GLN A 27 -24.10 10.07 -14.33
N SER A 28 -23.96 11.36 -13.99
CA SER A 28 -24.97 12.37 -14.27
C SER A 28 -25.22 12.54 -15.77
N LEU A 29 -24.16 12.50 -16.59
CA LEU A 29 -24.26 12.54 -18.04
C LEU A 29 -25.01 11.32 -18.59
N ARG A 30 -24.71 10.10 -18.11
CA ARG A 30 -25.43 8.87 -18.51
C ARG A 30 -26.93 8.95 -18.21
N GLU A 31 -27.28 9.44 -17.03
CA GLU A 31 -28.67 9.62 -16.63
C GLU A 31 -29.40 10.61 -17.56
N HIS A 32 -28.78 11.76 -17.84
CA HIS A 32 -29.35 12.73 -18.76
C HIS A 32 -29.52 12.17 -20.18
N LEU A 33 -28.50 11.48 -20.70
CA LEU A 33 -28.55 10.88 -22.03
C LEU A 33 -29.66 9.83 -22.18
N SER A 34 -30.06 9.16 -21.09
CA SER A 34 -31.15 8.19 -21.12
C SER A 34 -32.52 8.81 -21.42
N THR A 35 -32.72 10.08 -21.08
CA THR A 35 -34.01 10.80 -21.19
C THR A 35 -34.01 11.91 -22.24
N CYS A 36 -32.84 12.46 -22.59
CA CYS A 36 -32.71 13.57 -23.51
C CYS A 36 -32.31 13.11 -24.92
N VAL A 37 -33.21 13.27 -25.90
CA VAL A 37 -32.95 12.90 -27.30
C VAL A 37 -31.92 13.84 -27.94
N THR A 38 -32.05 15.16 -27.72
CA THR A 38 -31.16 16.17 -28.33
C THR A 38 -29.70 15.98 -27.94
N CYS A 39 -29.40 15.70 -26.67
CA CYS A 39 -28.03 15.45 -26.23
C CYS A 39 -27.48 14.10 -26.77
N ARG A 40 -28.36 13.13 -27.02
CA ARG A 40 -27.98 11.84 -27.64
C ARG A 40 -27.64 12.00 -29.12
N GLU A 41 -28.40 12.83 -29.83
CA GLU A 41 -28.11 13.21 -31.22
C GLU A 41 -26.78 13.97 -31.29
N TYR A 42 -26.55 14.95 -30.41
CA TYR A 42 -25.27 15.66 -30.33
C TYR A 42 -24.08 14.71 -30.09
N LEU A 43 -24.21 13.78 -29.14
CA LEU A 43 -23.18 12.76 -28.88
C LEU A 43 -22.94 11.86 -30.11
N SER A 44 -24.01 11.45 -30.80
CA SER A 44 -23.92 10.63 -32.01
C SER A 44 -23.23 11.37 -33.16
N ASP A 45 -23.59 12.63 -33.39
CA ASP A 45 -22.96 13.46 -34.43
C ASP A 45 -21.49 13.74 -34.10
N SER A 46 -21.16 14.02 -32.84
CA SER A 46 -19.78 14.21 -32.38
C SER A 46 -18.93 12.96 -32.61
N ASN A 47 -19.45 11.78 -32.26
CA ASN A 47 -18.78 10.50 -32.55
C ASN A 47 -18.60 10.27 -34.06
N ARG A 48 -19.58 10.63 -34.89
CA ARG A 48 -19.46 10.53 -36.36
C ARG A 48 -18.37 11.45 -36.90
N VAL A 49 -18.26 12.67 -36.36
CA VAL A 49 -17.20 13.62 -36.73
C VAL A 49 -15.83 13.09 -36.31
N ILE A 50 -15.67 12.62 -35.07
CA ILE A 50 -14.40 12.04 -34.58
C ILE A 50 -14.00 10.83 -35.42
N ALA A 51 -14.94 9.94 -35.73
CA ALA A 51 -14.70 8.80 -36.60
C ALA A 51 -14.26 9.24 -38.01
N GLY A 52 -14.90 10.28 -38.58
CA GLY A 52 -14.46 10.87 -39.84
C GLY A 52 -13.06 11.49 -39.79
N LEU A 53 -12.71 12.11 -38.66
CA LEU A 53 -11.38 12.70 -38.43
C LEU A 53 -10.29 11.63 -38.28
N SER A 54 -10.62 10.45 -37.76
CA SER A 54 -9.66 9.33 -37.66
C SER A 54 -9.12 8.86 -39.01
N GLY A 55 -9.79 9.21 -40.13
CA GLY A 55 -9.30 8.99 -41.49
C GLY A 55 -8.14 9.91 -41.89
N PHE A 56 -7.92 11.02 -41.17
CA PHE A 56 -6.78 11.91 -41.36
C PHE A 56 -5.61 11.43 -40.51
N PHE A 57 -4.95 10.36 -40.97
CA PHE A 57 -3.67 9.97 -40.40
C PHE A 57 -2.60 10.95 -40.85
N PHE A 58 -2.12 11.78 -39.94
CA PHE A 58 -0.90 12.55 -40.14
C PHE A 58 0.29 11.61 -39.96
N GLU A 59 1.15 11.51 -40.97
CA GLU A 59 2.36 10.72 -40.88
C GLU A 59 3.27 11.32 -39.80
N VAL A 60 3.27 10.69 -38.62
CA VAL A 60 4.11 11.11 -37.50
C VAL A 60 5.56 10.90 -37.91
N ASN A 61 6.31 12.00 -38.04
CA ASN A 61 7.71 11.94 -38.42
C ASN A 61 8.45 10.95 -37.49
N PRO A 62 9.07 9.88 -38.01
CA PRO A 62 9.70 8.85 -37.19
C PRO A 62 10.82 9.38 -36.29
N THR A 63 11.41 10.54 -36.62
CA THR A 63 12.39 11.20 -35.74
C THR A 63 11.77 11.82 -34.49
N LEU A 64 10.48 12.21 -34.49
CA LEU A 64 9.77 12.68 -33.29
C LEU A 64 9.60 11.54 -32.29
N ASN A 65 9.18 10.36 -32.75
CA ASN A 65 9.05 9.18 -31.90
C ASN A 65 10.39 8.81 -31.25
N ALA A 66 11.48 8.81 -32.02
CA ALA A 66 12.81 8.56 -31.47
C ALA A 66 13.23 9.57 -30.39
N ARG A 67 12.89 10.87 -30.57
CA ARG A 67 13.17 11.92 -29.58
C ARG A 67 12.34 11.78 -28.31
N VAL A 68 11.05 11.46 -28.42
CA VAL A 68 10.18 11.21 -27.25
C VAL A 68 10.68 9.99 -26.48
N LEU A 69 11.05 8.91 -27.18
CA LEU A 69 11.58 7.71 -26.55
C LEU A 69 12.92 7.98 -25.85
N ALA A 70 13.77 8.83 -26.43
CA ALA A 70 15.01 9.28 -25.78
C ALA A 70 14.73 10.14 -24.54
N ALA A 71 13.78 11.08 -24.61
CA ALA A 71 13.39 11.91 -23.47
C ALA A 71 12.79 11.07 -22.32
N LEU A 72 11.94 10.09 -22.64
CA LEU A 72 11.37 9.16 -21.68
C LEU A 72 12.44 8.28 -21.01
N ARG A 73 13.47 7.86 -21.75
CA ARG A 73 14.60 7.11 -21.18
C ARG A 73 15.39 7.96 -20.19
N LEU A 74 15.70 9.21 -20.55
CA LEU A 74 16.38 10.16 -19.66
C LEU A 74 15.58 10.39 -18.36
N GLN A 75 14.27 10.61 -18.48
CA GLN A 75 13.40 10.81 -17.32
C GLN A 75 13.28 9.54 -16.45
N ALA A 76 13.24 8.36 -17.06
CA ALA A 76 13.21 7.09 -16.33
C ALA A 76 14.51 6.85 -15.56
N GLU A 77 15.66 7.23 -16.11
CA GLU A 77 16.96 7.14 -15.43
C GLU A 77 17.05 8.11 -14.24
N GLU A 78 16.56 9.34 -14.40
CA GLU A 78 16.49 10.31 -13.30
C GLU A 78 15.60 9.81 -12.15
N HIS A 79 14.41 9.31 -12.46
CA HIS A 79 13.50 8.74 -11.46
C HIS A 79 14.09 7.50 -10.76
N ARG A 80 14.84 6.66 -11.48
CA ARG A 80 15.55 5.52 -10.88
C ARG A 80 16.64 5.97 -9.91
N GLY A 81 17.36 7.06 -10.22
CA GLY A 81 18.35 7.64 -9.32
C GLY A 81 17.74 8.15 -8.00
N ILE A 82 16.56 8.77 -8.09
CA ILE A 82 15.80 9.26 -6.92
C ILE A 82 15.26 8.08 -6.09
N LEU A 83 14.64 7.07 -6.73
CA LEU A 83 14.12 5.89 -6.03
C LEU A 83 15.23 5.06 -5.38
N ALA A 84 16.39 4.92 -6.03
CA ALA A 84 17.53 4.19 -5.48
C ALA A 84 18.06 4.87 -4.20
N ARG A 85 18.12 6.21 -4.17
CA ARG A 85 18.48 6.95 -2.94
C ARG A 85 17.42 6.76 -1.85
N HIS A 86 16.14 6.80 -2.20
CA HIS A 86 15.05 6.76 -1.23
C HIS A 86 14.83 5.35 -0.63
N THR A 87 15.10 4.30 -1.39
CA THR A 87 15.02 2.90 -0.93
C THR A 87 16.25 2.50 -0.12
N GLY A 88 17.43 3.03 -0.46
CA GLY A 88 18.65 2.84 0.33
C GLY A 88 18.56 3.41 1.75
N THR A 89 18.00 4.62 1.91
CA THR A 89 17.86 5.26 3.22
C THR A 89 16.78 4.61 4.10
N MET A 90 15.65 4.18 3.53
CA MET A 90 14.61 3.46 4.31
C MET A 90 15.07 2.10 4.84
N ARG A 91 15.89 1.36 4.06
CA ARG A 91 16.34 0.02 4.46
C ARG A 91 17.30 0.07 5.67
N GLN A 92 18.00 1.18 5.88
CA GLN A 92 18.94 1.34 6.99
C GLN A 92 18.25 1.67 8.33
N HIS A 93 17.05 2.27 8.30
CA HIS A 93 16.29 2.63 9.51
C HIS A 93 15.31 1.55 10.00
N SER A 94 14.95 0.57 9.16
CA SER A 94 13.98 -0.48 9.53
C SER A 94 14.59 -1.65 10.32
N VAL A 95 15.90 -1.88 10.19
CA VAL A 95 16.63 -2.89 10.96
C VAL A 95 16.67 -2.61 12.47
N PRO A 96 17.01 -1.40 12.97
CA PRO A 96 16.99 -1.14 14.39
C PRO A 96 15.57 -1.20 14.98
N PHE A 97 14.56 -0.73 14.24
CA PHE A 97 13.17 -0.75 14.72
C PHE A 97 12.62 -2.17 14.90
N LYS A 98 12.91 -3.08 13.96
CA LYS A 98 12.48 -4.48 14.05
C LYS A 98 13.09 -5.20 15.27
N ASN A 99 14.37 -4.95 15.54
CA ASN A 99 15.06 -5.54 16.68
C ASN A 99 14.54 -4.98 18.02
N TRP A 100 14.26 -3.68 18.07
CA TRP A 100 13.66 -3.04 19.25
C TRP A 100 12.22 -3.49 19.50
N ALA A 101 11.42 -3.66 18.45
CA ALA A 101 10.05 -4.16 18.57
C ALA A 101 10.03 -5.61 19.09
N ALA A 102 10.91 -6.47 18.59
CA ALA A 102 11.06 -7.83 19.08
C ALA A 102 11.49 -7.87 20.57
N PHE A 103 12.41 -6.99 20.97
CA PHE A 103 12.82 -6.86 22.36
C PHE A 103 11.69 -6.38 23.26
N ALA A 104 10.93 -5.37 22.83
CA ALA A 104 9.79 -4.84 23.59
C ALA A 104 8.68 -5.90 23.80
N VAL A 105 8.38 -6.68 22.77
CA VAL A 105 7.40 -7.78 22.88
C VAL A 105 7.88 -8.84 23.86
N ALA A 106 9.14 -9.27 23.76
CA ALA A 106 9.71 -10.25 24.70
C ALA A 106 9.66 -9.74 26.16
N LEU A 107 9.97 -8.45 26.36
CA LEU A 107 9.97 -7.82 27.67
C LEU A 107 8.54 -7.74 28.23
N SER A 108 7.55 -7.35 27.41
CA SER A 108 6.14 -7.34 27.83
C SER A 108 5.62 -8.74 28.20
N MET A 109 5.97 -9.78 27.44
CA MET A 109 5.58 -11.15 27.76
C MET A 109 6.18 -11.61 29.08
N SER A 110 7.43 -11.23 29.37
CA SER A 110 8.10 -11.58 30.61
C SER A 110 7.46 -10.90 31.84
N PHE A 111 7.08 -9.63 31.71
CA PHE A 111 6.36 -8.90 32.76
C PHE A 111 4.95 -9.46 33.01
N VAL A 112 4.18 -9.71 31.95
CA VAL A 112 2.82 -10.26 32.06
C VAL A 112 2.84 -11.68 32.63
N GLY A 113 3.78 -12.52 32.18
CA GLY A 113 3.95 -13.86 32.72
C GLY A 113 4.34 -13.86 34.19
N SER A 114 5.25 -12.97 34.61
CA SER A 114 5.66 -12.85 36.02
C SER A 114 4.51 -12.41 36.91
N GLY A 115 3.66 -11.48 36.45
CA GLY A 115 2.48 -11.05 37.17
C GLY A 115 1.42 -12.15 37.34
N LEU A 116 1.22 -12.97 36.31
CA LEU A 116 0.33 -14.14 36.35
C LEU A 116 0.81 -15.21 37.34
N VAL A 117 2.12 -15.45 37.40
CA VAL A 117 2.71 -16.40 38.37
C VAL A 117 2.55 -15.88 39.80
N TYR A 118 2.76 -14.58 40.05
CA TYR A 118 2.52 -13.99 41.37
C TYR A 118 1.06 -14.09 41.81
N GLN A 119 0.10 -13.76 40.93
CA GLN A 119 -1.33 -13.90 41.25
C GLN A 119 -1.75 -15.35 41.48
N MET A 120 -1.19 -16.29 40.72
CA MET A 120 -1.48 -17.71 40.91
C MET A 120 -0.83 -18.26 42.18
N ALA A 121 0.41 -17.85 42.48
CA ALA A 121 1.09 -18.23 43.72
C ALA A 121 0.36 -17.69 44.95
N GLU A 122 -0.17 -16.47 44.90
CA GLU A 122 -0.96 -15.89 45.99
C GLU A 122 -2.31 -16.61 46.17
N ARG A 123 -2.99 -16.96 45.07
CA ARG A 123 -4.23 -17.77 45.11
C ARG A 123 -4.01 -19.21 45.59
N LEU A 124 -2.88 -19.82 45.24
CA LEU A 124 -2.55 -21.20 45.61
C LEU A 124 -1.92 -21.32 47.01
N ALA A 125 -1.19 -20.30 47.47
CA ALA A 125 -0.62 -20.25 48.82
C ALA A 125 -1.71 -20.22 49.92
N VAL A 126 -2.88 -19.67 49.62
CA VAL A 126 -4.05 -19.68 50.53
C VAL A 126 -4.69 -21.07 50.62
N THR A 127 -4.47 -21.97 49.66
CA THR A 127 -5.20 -23.24 49.56
C THR A 127 -4.36 -24.49 49.85
N MET A 128 -3.04 -24.48 49.64
CA MET A 128 -2.21 -25.68 49.83
C MET A 128 -0.79 -25.32 50.32
N HIS A 129 -0.37 -25.89 51.46
CA HIS A 129 1.02 -25.85 51.96
C HIS A 129 1.94 -26.63 51.00
N PHE A 130 2.44 -25.97 49.95
CA PHE A 130 3.33 -26.60 48.97
C PHE A 130 4.81 -26.53 49.36
N VAL A 131 5.48 -27.68 49.21
CA VAL A 131 6.90 -27.91 49.45
C VAL A 131 7.76 -27.04 48.51
N SER A 132 8.67 -26.28 49.10
CA SER A 132 9.49 -25.22 48.50
C SER A 132 10.29 -25.62 47.24
N ALA A 133 10.60 -26.90 47.06
CA ALA A 133 11.40 -27.40 45.93
C ALA A 133 10.68 -27.29 44.57
N GLN A 134 9.35 -27.45 44.53
CA GLN A 134 8.58 -27.44 43.28
C GLN A 134 8.37 -26.02 42.74
N VAL A 135 8.27 -25.04 43.64
CA VAL A 135 8.19 -23.61 43.29
C VAL A 135 9.52 -23.14 42.68
N GLN A 136 10.66 -23.60 43.24
CA GLN A 136 11.99 -23.24 42.75
C GLN A 136 12.27 -23.79 41.34
N ALA A 137 11.82 -25.01 41.06
CA ALA A 137 11.92 -25.61 39.73
C ALA A 137 11.02 -24.89 38.70
N GLY A 138 9.79 -24.54 39.09
CA GLY A 138 8.88 -23.76 38.25
C GLY A 138 9.43 -22.38 37.90
N VAL A 139 10.03 -21.70 38.88
CA VAL A 139 10.68 -20.40 38.68
C VAL A 139 11.89 -20.51 37.74
N LEU A 140 12.73 -21.53 37.89
CA LEU A 140 13.89 -21.75 37.02
C LEU A 140 13.49 -22.04 35.57
N VAL A 141 12.51 -22.91 35.34
CA VAL A 141 12.00 -23.20 33.98
C VAL A 141 11.35 -21.96 33.38
N PHE A 142 10.57 -21.22 34.18
CA PHE A 142 9.94 -19.97 33.74
C PHE A 142 10.95 -18.87 33.39
N TRP A 143 12.12 -18.85 34.03
CA TRP A 143 13.19 -17.88 33.73
C TRP A 143 14.07 -18.27 32.55
N LEU A 144 14.35 -19.57 32.40
CA LEU A 144 15.24 -20.08 31.35
C LEU A 144 14.54 -20.18 29.99
N LEU A 145 13.24 -20.47 29.95
CA LEU A 145 12.50 -20.66 28.70
C LEU A 145 12.42 -19.40 27.81
N PRO A 146 12.12 -18.20 28.35
CA PRO A 146 12.11 -16.96 27.58
C PRO A 146 13.51 -16.58 27.07
N SER A 147 14.54 -16.79 27.90
CA SER A 147 15.95 -16.59 27.54
C SER A 147 16.38 -17.52 26.39
N LEU A 148 16.01 -18.80 26.47
CA LEU A 148 16.30 -19.79 25.43
C LEU A 148 15.54 -19.48 24.13
N CYS A 149 14.26 -19.09 24.22
CA CYS A 149 13.48 -18.63 23.07
C CYS A 149 14.09 -17.39 22.41
N ALA A 150 14.52 -16.40 23.18
CA ALA A 150 15.18 -15.21 22.65
C ALA A 150 16.49 -15.56 21.94
N ALA A 151 17.31 -16.44 22.52
CA ALA A 151 18.55 -16.93 21.89
C ALA A 151 18.27 -17.70 20.60
N LEU A 152 17.23 -18.56 20.59
CA LEU A 152 16.80 -19.29 19.39
C LEU A 152 16.24 -18.35 18.32
N CYS A 153 15.49 -17.31 18.66
CA CYS A 153 15.02 -16.32 17.69
C CYS A 153 16.16 -15.49 17.10
N LEU A 154 17.21 -15.20 17.89
CA LEU A 154 18.42 -14.54 17.40
C LEU A 154 19.25 -15.45 16.48
N LEU A 155 19.32 -16.76 16.79
CA LEU A 155 20.06 -17.75 15.99
C LEU A 155 19.30 -18.22 14.74
N ALA A 156 17.98 -18.31 14.82
CA ALA A 156 17.10 -18.74 13.72
C ALA A 156 16.70 -17.57 12.80
N ALA A 157 17.06 -16.32 13.14
CA ALA A 157 17.05 -15.24 12.17
C ALA A 157 18.02 -15.65 11.06
N PRO A 158 17.54 -16.00 9.85
CA PRO A 158 18.43 -16.40 8.79
C PRO A 158 19.39 -15.24 8.57
N SER A 159 20.70 -15.53 8.62
CA SER A 159 21.70 -14.64 8.04
C SER A 159 21.35 -14.56 6.55
N GLU A 160 20.50 -13.60 6.20
CA GLU A 160 20.08 -13.34 4.84
C GLU A 160 21.38 -13.13 4.06
N ASN A 161 21.66 -14.12 3.22
CA ASN A 161 22.90 -14.32 2.51
C ASN A 161 23.44 -13.00 1.98
N ARG A 162 24.73 -12.77 2.25
CA ARG A 162 25.62 -12.04 1.35
C ARG A 162 25.57 -12.73 -0.02
N GLY A 163 24.64 -12.30 -0.86
CA GLY A 163 24.64 -12.54 -2.29
C GLY A 163 25.32 -11.36 -2.99
N ILE A 164 26.64 -11.27 -2.86
CA ILE A 164 27.50 -10.56 -3.83
C ILE A 164 28.78 -11.39 -3.97
N ALA A 165 28.77 -12.31 -4.93
CA ALA A 165 29.86 -12.69 -5.83
C ALA A 165 29.42 -13.93 -6.62
#